data_AF-A0A6X8VLA6-F1
#
_entry.id   AF-A0A6X8VLA6-F1
#
_cell.length_a   1.000
_cell.length_b   1.000
_cell.length_c   1.000
_cell.angle_alpha   90.00
_cell.angle_beta   90.00
_cell.angle_gamma   90.00
#
_symmetry.space_group_name_H-M   'P 1'
#
loop_
_entity.id
_entity.type
_entity.pdbx_description
1 polymer ?
#
loop_
_entity_poly.entity_id
_entity_poly.type
_entity_poly.pdbx_seq_one_letter_code
_entity_poly.pdbx_strand_id
1 'polypeptide(L)' 'MTRLTNLTPAEKQFLDDAVAAAERASGKKLNQPNRHIVLNRARAQIESQRHADRQRALREEERQQAEFTWSRPRSPRR' A
#
# COMPACT_ATOMS: atom_id res chain seq x y z
N MET A 1 16.74 -7.35 -3.83
CA MET A 1 15.45 -7.08 -3.18
C MET A 1 15.61 -7.27 -1.69
N THR A 2 15.58 -6.19 -0.91
CA THR A 2 15.57 -6.24 0.55
C THR A 2 14.28 -6.95 0.98
N ARG A 3 14.38 -7.99 1.82
CA ARG A 3 13.19 -8.69 2.31
C ARG A 3 12.38 -7.69 3.15
N LEU A 4 11.12 -7.42 2.78
CA LEU A 4 10.16 -6.75 3.65
C LEU A 4 10.09 -7.54 4.97
N THR A 5 10.69 -7.01 6.05
CA THR A 5 10.76 -7.68 7.35
C THR A 5 9.49 -7.49 8.17
N ASN A 6 8.82 -6.35 8.02
CA ASN A 6 7.62 -6.00 8.75
C ASN A 6 6.40 -6.11 7.83
N LEU A 7 5.82 -7.30 7.70
CA LEU A 7 4.55 -7.51 6.98
C LEU A 7 3.38 -7.39 7.96
N THR A 8 2.39 -6.56 7.62
CA THR A 8 1.12 -6.50 8.36
C THR A 8 0.33 -7.80 8.16
N PRO A 9 -0.63 -8.14 9.03
CA PRO A 9 -1.47 -9.33 8.85
C PRO A 9 -2.19 -9.35 7.49
N ALA A 10 -2.67 -8.19 7.03
CA ALA A 10 -3.32 -8.06 5.72
C ALA A 10 -2.36 -8.36 4.56
N GLU A 11 -1.11 -7.88 4.64
CA GLU A 11 -0.10 -8.16 3.61
C GLU A 11 0.33 -9.62 3.60
N LYS A 12 0.35 -10.30 4.76
CA LYS A 12 0.57 -11.75 4.82
C LYS A 12 -0.54 -12.50 4.11
N GLN A 13 -1.79 -12.16 4.42
CA GLN A 13 -2.96 -12.75 3.75
C GLN A 13 -2.90 -12.52 2.24
N PHE A 14 -2.50 -11.33 1.80
CA PHE A 14 -2.34 -11.02 0.37
C PHE A 14 -1.30 -11.92 -0.32
N LEU A 15 -0.17 -12.20 0.34
CA LEU A 15 0.85 -13.12 -0.21
C LEU A 15 0.31 -14.55 -0.33
N ASP A 16 -0.42 -15.02 0.68
CA ASP A 16 -1.01 -16.35 0.68
C ASP A 16 -2.11 -16.47 -0.38
N ASP A 17 -2.97 -15.44 -0.52
CA ASP A 17 -4.01 -15.35 -1.54
C ASP A 17 -3.41 -15.30 -2.95
N ALA A 18 -2.31 -14.58 -3.15
CA ALA A 18 -1.61 -14.53 -4.44
C ALA A 18 -1.06 -15.91 -4.84
N VAL A 19 -0.51 -16.66 -3.88
CA VAL A 19 -0.08 -18.04 -4.11
C VAL A 19 -1.29 -18.93 -4.42
N ALA A 20 -2.35 -18.87 -3.61
CA ALA A 20 -3.56 -19.66 -3.82
C ALA A 20 -4.23 -19.37 -5.17
N ALA A 21 -4.29 -18.09 -5.59
CA ALA A 21 -4.82 -17.70 -6.89
C ALA A 21 -3.97 -18.26 -8.04
N ALA A 22 -2.64 -18.23 -7.92
CA ALA A 22 -1.75 -18.81 -8.92
C ALA A 22 -1.84 -20.35 -8.97
N GLU A 23 -2.02 -21.02 -7.83
CA GLU A 23 -2.28 -22.46 -7.79
C GLU A 23 -3.63 -22.80 -8.44
N ARG A 24 -4.69 -22.04 -8.15
CA ARG A 24 -6.00 -22.21 -8.82
C ARG A 24 -5.90 -21.99 -10.32
N ALA A 25 -5.19 -20.96 -10.77
CA ALA A 25 -5.03 -20.66 -12.20
C ALA A 25 -4.26 -21.76 -12.94
N SER A 26 -3.28 -22.38 -12.28
CA SER A 26 -2.50 -23.47 -12.87
C SER A 26 -3.14 -24.86 -12.69
N GLY A 27 -4.15 -24.98 -11.82
CA GLY A 27 -4.83 -26.24 -11.49
C GLY A 27 -3.96 -27.23 -10.71
N LYS A 28 -2.77 -26.83 -10.25
CA LYS A 28 -1.80 -27.68 -9.55
C LYS A 28 -0.99 -26.87 -8.53
N LYS A 29 -0.34 -27.56 -7.60
CA LYS A 29 0.56 -26.90 -6.65
C LYS A 29 1.75 -26.28 -7.38
N LEU A 30 2.14 -25.07 -6.97
CA LEU A 30 3.26 -24.37 -7.57
C LEU A 30 4.58 -25.03 -7.15
N ASN A 31 5.46 -25.25 -8.13
CA ASN A 31 6.85 -25.61 -7.85
C ASN A 31 7.56 -24.42 -7.18
N GLN A 32 8.60 -24.70 -6.38
CA GLN A 32 9.39 -23.72 -5.65
C GLN A 32 9.83 -22.48 -6.48
N PRO A 33 10.37 -22.61 -7.72
CA PRO A 33 10.74 -21.46 -8.53
C PRO A 33 9.53 -20.61 -8.93
N ASN A 34 8.42 -21.23 -9.35
CA ASN A 34 7.22 -20.50 -9.74
C ASN A 34 6.57 -19.80 -8.54
N ARG A 35 6.57 -20.46 -7.38
CA ARG A 35 6.12 -19.86 -6.12
C ARG A 35 6.98 -18.65 -5.77
N HIS A 36 8.29 -18.71 -5.98
CA HIS A 36 9.19 -17.58 -5.74
C HIS A 36 8.88 -16.38 -6.66
N ILE A 37 8.59 -16.63 -7.95
CA ILE A 37 8.20 -15.59 -8.90
C ILE A 37 6.91 -14.89 -8.46
N VAL A 38 5.88 -15.66 -8.09
CA VAL A 38 4.60 -15.12 -7.59
C VAL A 38 4.81 -14.27 -6.34
N LEU A 39 5.57 -14.78 -5.37
CA LEU A 39 5.86 -14.06 -4.12
C LEU A 39 6.66 -12.77 -4.36
N ASN A 40 7.64 -12.78 -5.28
CA ASN A 40 8.41 -11.58 -5.60
C ASN A 40 7.53 -10.51 -6.26
N ARG A 41 6.65 -10.92 -7.19
CA ARG A 41 5.68 -10.00 -7.80
C ARG A 41 4.74 -9.41 -6.78
N ALA A 42 4.18 -10.23 -5.89
CA ALA A 42 3.27 -9.78 -4.85
C ALA A 42 3.96 -8.83 -3.85
N ARG A 43 5.23 -9.10 -3.49
CA ARG A 43 6.04 -8.18 -2.66
C ARG A 43 6.27 -6.84 -3.35
N ALA A 44 6.59 -6.82 -4.64
CA ALA A 44 6.74 -5.57 -5.39
C ALA A 44 5.44 -4.75 -5.42
N GLN A 45 4.28 -5.41 -5.47
CA GLN A 45 2.98 -4.74 -5.36
C GLN A 45 2.77 -4.12 -3.97
N ILE A 46 3.12 -4.83 -2.89
CA ILE A 46 3.06 -4.30 -1.52
C ILE A 46 3.96 -3.07 -1.39
N GLU A 47 5.20 -3.12 -1.90
CA GLU A 47 6.12 -1.98 -1.87
C GLU A 47 5.56 -0.76 -2.61
N SER A 48 4.99 -0.98 -3.80
CA SER A 48 4.34 0.06 -4.59
C SER A 48 3.15 0.67 -3.84
N GLN A 49 2.30 -0.16 -3.24
CA GLN A 49 1.16 0.30 -2.46
C GLN A 49 1.59 1.16 -1.26
N ARG A 50 2.58 0.70 -0.49
CA ARG A 50 3.15 1.48 0.64
C ARG A 50 3.74 2.81 0.20
N HIS A 51 4.35 2.85 -0.98
CA HIS A 51 4.85 4.11 -1.52
C HIS A 51 3.68 5.03 -1.88
N ALA A 52 2.65 4.51 -2.54
CA ALA A 52 1.46 5.28 -2.87
C ALA A 52 0.73 5.81 -1.62
N ASP A 53 0.60 5.01 -0.58
CA ASP A 53 -0.04 5.40 0.67
C ASP A 53 0.74 6.50 1.39
N ARG A 54 2.08 6.41 1.42
CA ARG A 54 2.94 7.51 1.92
C ARG A 54 2.74 8.81 1.15
N GLN A 55 2.65 8.74 -0.18
CA GLN A 55 2.39 9.92 -1.02
C GLN A 55 0.97 10.47 -0.87
N ARG A 56 -0.02 9.64 -0.53
CA ARG A 56 -1.38 10.10 -0.22
C ARG A 56 -1.42 10.82 1.11
N ALA A 57 -0.77 10.28 2.15
CA ALA A 57 -0.69 10.92 3.47
C ALA A 57 -0.06 12.31 3.38
N LEU A 58 1.08 12.46 2.66
CA LEU A 58 1.72 13.76 2.45
C LEU A 58 0.78 14.77 1.78
N ARG A 59 0.04 14.34 0.75
CA ARG A 59 -0.95 15.21 0.06
C ARG A 59 -2.16 15.55 0.93
N GLU A 60 -2.53 14.70 1.88
CA GLU A 60 -3.60 15.00 2.84
C GLU A 60 -3.14 16.04 3.86
N GLU A 61 -1.92 15.93 4.36
CA GLU A 61 -1.31 16.94 5.24
C GLU A 61 -1.23 18.32 4.56
N GLU A 62 -0.81 18.37 3.29
CA GLU A 62 -0.79 19.61 2.49
C GLU A 62 -2.19 20.22 2.34
N ARG A 63 -3.22 19.39 2.10
CA ARG A 63 -4.61 19.85 2.01
C ARG A 63 -5.10 20.42 3.34
N GLN A 64 -4.82 19.76 4.45
CA GLN A 64 -5.16 20.24 5.79
C GLN A 64 -4.47 21.57 6.11
N GLN A 65 -3.19 21.74 5.70
CA GLN A 65 -2.48 23.01 5.86
C GLN A 65 -3.07 24.15 5.00
N ALA A 66 -3.50 23.85 3.77
CA ALA A 66 -4.14 24.83 2.90
C ALA A 66 -5.53 25.26 3.41
N GLU A 67 -6.29 24.33 3.99
CA GLU A 67 -7.61 24.60 4.57
C GLU A 67 -7.52 25.40 5.88
N PHE A 68 -6.43 25.21 6.66
CA PHE A 68 -6.08 26.04 7.81
C PHE A 68 -5.46 27.38 7.40
N THR A 69 -6.18 28.21 6.64
CA THR A 69 -5.80 29.61 6.43
C THR A 69 -6.59 30.51 7.38
N TRP A 70 -5.90 31.09 8.36
CA TRP A 70 -6.50 32.00 9.35
C TRP A 70 -7.12 33.22 8.66
N SER A 71 -8.44 33.26 8.57
CA SER A 71 -9.16 34.44 8.07
C SER A 71 -9.14 35.54 9.13
N ARG A 72 -8.58 36.71 8.81
CA ARG A 72 -8.57 37.87 9.70
C ARG A 72 -10.01 38.23 10.09
N PRO A 73 -10.36 38.29 11.39
CA PRO A 73 -11.72 38.58 11.82
C PRO A 73 -12.16 39.94 11.29
N ARG A 74 -13.36 40.00 10.69
CA ARG A 74 -13.95 41.25 10.20
C ARG A 74 -14.23 42.15 11.39
N SER A 75 -13.83 43.42 11.29
CA SER A 75 -14.14 44.42 12.31
C SER A 75 -15.65 44.55 12.47
N PRO A 76 -16.15 44.70 13.71
CA PRO A 76 -17.57 44.91 13.95
C PRO A 76 -18.02 46.17 13.21
N ARG A 77 -19.08 46.05 12.40
CA ARG A 77 -19.71 47.21 11.77
C ARG A 77 -20.40 48.01 12.88
N ARG A 78 -20.00 49.26 13.07
CA ARG A 78 -20.69 50.23 13.93
C ARG A 78 -21.91 50.78 13.21
#